data_AF-A0A7Y2P8P4-F1
#
_entry.id   AF-A0A7Y2P8P4-F1
#
_cell.length_a   1.000
_cell.length_b   1.000
_cell.length_c   1.000
_cell.angle_alpha   90.00
_cell.angle_beta   90.00
_cell.angle_gamma   90.00
#
_symmetry.space_group_name_H-M   'P 1'
#
loop_
_entity.id
_entity.type
_entity.pdbx_description
1 polymer ?
#
loop_
_entity_poly.entity_id
_entity_poly.type
_entity_poly.pdbx_seq_one_letter_code
_entity_poly.pdbx_strand_id
1 'polypeptide(L)'
;MGMKTVGKRERGQNLVEFALILPLFLLLVVGMAEFGRAWMTRNILTGAAREAVRAAAVETQANAYNSAKAIADPILASAGIPPLVPGDFDDSVDTPVPTVSVSITYSYPLIIARFNPALPGPNIPLNGTASMRRERY
;
A
#
# COMPACT_ATOMS: atom_id res chain seq x y z
N MET A 1 43.31 57.23 -7.62
CA MET A 1 42.27 56.93 -6.62
C MET A 1 41.13 56.23 -7.34
N GLY A 2 41.01 54.91 -7.24
CA GLY A 2 40.01 54.12 -7.97
C GLY A 2 39.39 53.10 -7.02
N MET A 3 38.10 53.26 -6.77
CA MET A 3 37.32 52.50 -5.78
C MET A 3 37.28 51.01 -6.11
N LYS A 4 37.68 50.17 -5.15
CA LYS A 4 37.46 48.72 -5.18
C LYS A 4 36.02 48.44 -4.78
N THR A 5 35.18 47.94 -5.68
CA THR A 5 33.85 47.41 -5.33
C THR A 5 33.98 45.93 -4.94
N VAL A 6 34.01 45.67 -3.63
CA VAL A 6 33.90 44.32 -3.05
C VAL A 6 32.47 44.11 -2.53
N GLY A 7 31.93 42.91 -2.72
CA GLY A 7 30.85 42.38 -1.88
C GLY A 7 29.47 42.23 -2.53
N LYS A 8 29.33 41.44 -3.60
CA LYS A 8 28.00 40.98 -4.06
C LYS A 8 27.91 39.52 -4.49
N ARG A 9 28.96 38.71 -4.28
CA ARG A 9 29.03 37.31 -4.72
C ARG A 9 28.64 36.28 -3.66
N GLU A 10 28.90 36.54 -2.38
CA GLU A 10 28.69 35.53 -1.32
C GLU A 10 27.22 35.22 -1.03
N ARG A 11 26.32 36.21 -1.08
CA ARG A 11 24.89 35.98 -0.80
C ARG A 11 24.17 35.18 -1.89
N GLY A 12 24.63 35.27 -3.15
CA GLY A 12 24.05 34.51 -4.26
C GLY A 12 24.51 33.06 -4.29
N GLN A 13 25.76 32.80 -3.87
CA GLN A 13 26.35 31.47 -3.85
C GLN A 13 25.62 30.51 -2.89
N ASN A 14 25.33 30.95 -1.66
CA ASN A 14 24.60 30.12 -0.68
C ASN A 14 23.19 29.72 -1.16
N LEU A 15 22.53 30.61 -1.92
CA LEU A 15 21.19 30.35 -2.45
C LEU A 15 21.23 29.28 -3.57
N VAL A 16 22.29 29.29 -4.38
CA VAL A 16 22.52 28.28 -5.42
C VAL A 16 22.87 26.93 -4.80
N GLU A 17 23.72 26.88 -3.78
CA GLU A 17 24.05 25.63 -3.08
C GLU A 17 22.81 24.97 -2.46
N PHE A 18 21.94 25.76 -1.83
CA PHE A 18 20.66 25.27 -1.30
C PHE A 18 19.74 24.76 -2.41
N ALA A 19 19.64 25.49 -3.53
CA ALA A 19 18.79 25.11 -4.66
C ALA A 19 19.22 23.78 -5.31
N LEU A 20 20.49 23.38 -5.19
CA LEU A 20 20.99 22.10 -5.68
C LEU A 20 20.66 20.93 -4.72
N ILE A 21 20.62 21.17 -3.41
CA ILE A 21 20.33 20.13 -2.40
C ILE A 21 18.83 19.91 -2.25
N LEU A 22 18.04 20.98 -2.38
CA LEU A 22 16.60 20.98 -2.17
C LEU A 22 15.85 19.87 -2.95
N PRO A 23 16.12 19.61 -4.25
CA PRO A 23 15.44 18.55 -4.99
C PRO A 23 15.69 17.16 -4.41
N LEU A 24 16.94 16.86 -4.00
CA LEU A 24 17.29 15.59 -3.39
C LEU A 24 16.62 15.43 -2.02
N PHE A 25 16.60 16.49 -1.23
CA PHE A 25 15.92 16.50 0.07
C PHE A 25 14.41 16.27 -0.07
N LEU A 26 13.75 16.95 -1.02
CA LEU A 26 12.33 16.77 -1.29
C LEU A 26 12.02 15.36 -1.80
N LEU A 27 12.86 14.79 -2.65
CA LEU A 27 12.73 13.41 -3.10
C LEU A 27 12.76 12.45 -1.92
N LEU A 28 13.67 12.65 -0.96
CA LEU A 28 13.78 11.83 0.24
C LEU A 28 12.54 11.96 1.13
N VAL A 29 12.06 13.19 1.39
CA VAL A 29 10.85 13.43 2.19
C VAL A 29 9.60 12.80 1.55
N VAL A 30 9.39 13.03 0.25
CA VAL A 30 8.26 12.43 -0.48
C VAL A 30 8.39 10.91 -0.51
N GLY A 31 9.59 10.38 -0.73
CA GLY A 31 9.85 8.94 -0.70
C GLY A 31 9.51 8.29 0.65
N MET A 32 9.88 8.93 1.76
CA MET A 32 9.51 8.46 3.10
C MET A 32 8.00 8.50 3.34
N ALA A 33 7.34 9.59 2.94
CA ALA A 33 5.88 9.71 3.08
C ALA A 33 5.12 8.68 2.23
N GLU A 34 5.58 8.45 0.99
CA GLU A 34 5.02 7.44 0.09
C GLU A 34 5.20 6.03 0.65
N PHE A 35 6.39 5.71 1.15
CA PHE A 35 6.66 4.44 1.80
C PHE A 35 5.74 4.23 3.02
N GLY A 36 5.57 5.25 3.86
CA GLY A 36 4.68 5.20 5.02
C GLY A 36 3.23 4.88 4.64
N ARG A 37 2.70 5.54 3.60
CA ARG A 37 1.35 5.24 3.07
C ARG A 37 1.24 3.83 2.49
N ALA A 38 2.21 3.40 1.69
CA ALA A 38 2.22 2.06 1.12
C ALA A 38 2.25 0.99 2.22
N TRP A 39 3.05 1.21 3.26
CA TRP A 39 3.11 0.33 4.43
C TRP A 39 1.81 0.29 5.20
N MET A 40 1.18 1.44 5.45
CA MET A 40 -0.15 1.51 6.07
C MET A 40 -1.18 0.73 5.26
N THR A 41 -1.20 0.92 3.93
CA THR A 41 -2.11 0.21 3.02
C THR A 41 -1.91 -1.32 3.13
N ARG A 42 -0.67 -1.79 3.14
CA ARG A 42 -0.36 -3.22 3.30
C ARG A 42 -0.83 -3.80 4.63
N ASN A 43 -0.72 -3.03 5.72
CA ASN A 43 -1.24 -3.45 7.02
C ASN A 43 -2.77 -3.57 7.00
N ILE A 44 -3.46 -2.63 6.36
CA ILE A 44 -4.92 -2.66 6.19
C ILE A 44 -5.33 -3.90 5.36
N LEU A 45 -4.68 -4.15 4.23
CA LEU A 45 -4.94 -5.34 3.39
C LEU A 45 -4.79 -6.64 4.18
N THR A 46 -3.69 -6.77 4.93
CA THR A 46 -3.39 -7.98 5.71
C THR A 46 -4.36 -8.12 6.90
N GLY A 47 -4.72 -7.02 7.56
CA GLY A 47 -5.71 -6.99 8.63
C GLY A 47 -7.09 -7.42 8.13
N ALA A 48 -7.55 -6.85 7.01
CA ALA A 48 -8.81 -7.21 6.36
C ALA A 48 -8.84 -8.69 5.96
N ALA A 49 -7.77 -9.19 5.34
CA ALA A 49 -7.66 -10.61 4.97
C ALA A 49 -7.76 -11.54 6.19
N ARG A 50 -7.07 -11.21 7.30
CA ARG A 50 -7.10 -12.02 8.52
C ARG A 50 -8.50 -12.11 9.13
N GLU A 51 -9.19 -10.98 9.23
CA GLU A 51 -10.52 -10.96 9.83
C GLU A 51 -11.55 -11.62 8.91
N ALA A 52 -11.43 -11.43 7.60
CA ALA A 52 -12.27 -12.08 6.60
C ALA A 52 -12.16 -13.60 6.65
N VAL A 53 -10.93 -14.13 6.69
CA VAL A 53 -10.69 -15.57 6.80
C VAL A 53 -11.23 -16.12 8.12
N ARG A 54 -11.09 -15.39 9.23
CA ARG A 54 -11.64 -15.80 10.52
C ARG A 54 -13.16 -15.97 10.46
N ALA A 55 -13.85 -15.02 9.84
CA ALA A 55 -15.30 -15.08 9.65
C ALA A 55 -15.71 -16.21 8.69
N ALA A 56 -14.90 -16.49 7.66
CA ALA A 56 -15.16 -17.55 6.70
C ALA A 56 -14.88 -18.95 7.23
N ALA A 57 -13.84 -19.14 8.06
CA ALA A 57 -13.38 -20.45 8.53
C ALA A 57 -14.40 -21.18 9.42
N VAL A 58 -15.30 -20.44 10.06
CA VAL A 58 -16.36 -20.95 10.94
C VAL A 58 -17.72 -21.07 10.25
N GLU A 59 -17.81 -20.65 8.99
CA GLU A 59 -19.03 -20.67 8.19
C GLU A 59 -19.12 -21.89 7.28
N THR A 60 -20.32 -22.16 6.77
CA THR A 60 -20.49 -23.14 5.69
C THR A 60 -19.91 -22.61 4.39
N GLN A 61 -19.46 -23.50 3.50
CA GLN A 61 -18.87 -23.11 2.21
C GLN A 61 -19.76 -22.16 1.38
N ALA A 62 -21.07 -22.38 1.41
CA ALA A 62 -22.04 -21.55 0.70
C ALA A 62 -22.07 -20.09 1.19
N ASN A 63 -21.72 -19.86 2.47
CA ASN A 63 -21.75 -18.54 3.10
C ASN A 63 -20.36 -17.96 3.38
N ALA A 64 -19.29 -18.75 3.31
CA ALA A 64 -17.94 -18.37 3.71
C ALA A 64 -17.42 -17.13 2.96
N TYR A 65 -17.68 -17.03 1.66
CA TYR A 65 -17.33 -15.82 0.89
C TYR A 65 -18.12 -14.59 1.35
N ASN A 66 -19.43 -14.73 1.58
CA ASN A 66 -20.28 -13.62 1.98
C ASN A 66 -19.94 -13.12 3.38
N SER A 67 -19.58 -14.02 4.31
CA SER A 67 -19.13 -13.64 5.65
C SER A 67 -17.77 -12.96 5.61
N ALA A 68 -16.81 -13.48 4.85
CA ALA A 68 -15.52 -12.82 4.60
C ALA A 68 -15.71 -11.41 4.04
N LYS A 69 -16.57 -11.28 3.02
CA LYS A 69 -16.87 -10.02 2.35
C LYS A 69 -17.50 -8.99 3.29
N ALA A 70 -18.50 -9.40 4.08
CA ALA A 70 -19.18 -8.52 5.03
C ALA A 70 -18.23 -7.89 6.07
N ILE A 71 -17.13 -8.57 6.38
CA ILE A 71 -16.11 -8.07 7.31
C ILE A 71 -14.98 -7.30 6.61
N ALA A 72 -14.49 -7.79 5.47
CA ALA A 72 -13.40 -7.13 4.73
C ALA A 72 -13.83 -5.78 4.14
N ASP A 73 -14.99 -5.72 3.49
CA ASP A 73 -15.44 -4.55 2.73
C ASP A 73 -15.47 -3.23 3.53
N PRO A 74 -16.00 -3.15 4.76
CA PRO A 74 -15.96 -1.91 5.53
C PRO A 74 -14.53 -1.48 5.90
N ILE A 75 -13.62 -2.44 6.15
CA ILE A 75 -12.20 -2.16 6.44
C ILE A 75 -11.53 -1.61 5.18
N LEU A 76 -11.73 -2.24 4.02
CA LEU A 76 -11.18 -1.80 2.74
C LEU A 76 -11.72 -0.43 2.30
N ALA A 77 -13.03 -0.22 2.44
CA ALA A 77 -13.69 1.03 2.11
C ALA A 77 -13.16 2.21 2.95
N SER A 78 -12.85 1.99 4.23
CA SER A 78 -12.24 3.02 5.10
C SER A 78 -10.89 3.53 4.59
N ALA A 79 -10.21 2.75 3.75
CA ALA A 79 -8.93 3.07 3.13
C ALA A 79 -9.04 3.45 1.65
N GLY A 80 -10.27 3.52 1.10
CA GLY A 80 -10.50 3.75 -0.33
C GLY A 80 -10.05 2.60 -1.23
N ILE A 81 -9.96 1.37 -0.69
CA ILE A 81 -9.57 0.17 -1.42
C ILE A 81 -10.84 -0.50 -1.97
N PRO A 82 -10.84 -1.02 -3.21
CA PRO A 82 -11.97 -1.76 -3.77
C PRO A 82 -12.40 -2.93 -2.86
N PRO A 83 -13.70 -3.29 -2.89
CA PRO A 83 -14.23 -4.37 -2.07
C PRO A 83 -13.65 -5.73 -2.50
N LEU A 84 -13.77 -6.72 -1.60
CA LEU A 84 -13.35 -8.09 -1.85
C LEU A 84 -14.06 -8.67 -3.08
N VAL A 85 -13.31 -9.26 -4.01
CA VAL A 85 -13.87 -9.95 -5.19
C VAL A 85 -13.75 -11.46 -5.05
N PRO A 86 -14.55 -12.27 -5.78
CA PRO A 86 -14.47 -13.73 -5.67
C PRO A 86 -13.07 -14.30 -5.97
N GLY A 87 -12.28 -13.66 -6.82
CA GLY A 87 -10.91 -14.08 -7.13
C GLY A 87 -9.90 -13.88 -5.98
N ASP A 88 -10.24 -13.09 -4.96
CA ASP A 88 -9.40 -12.91 -3.77
C ASP A 88 -9.63 -14.02 -2.72
N PHE A 89 -10.63 -14.89 -2.92
CA PHE A 89 -11.08 -15.87 -1.93
C PHE A 89 -10.92 -17.30 -2.46
N ASP A 90 -10.30 -18.16 -1.66
CA ASP A 90 -10.14 -19.58 -1.97
C ASP A 90 -10.48 -20.42 -0.73
N ASP A 91 -11.46 -21.31 -0.88
CA ASP A 91 -11.94 -22.22 0.16
C ASP A 91 -11.71 -23.67 -0.29
N SER A 92 -10.53 -24.16 0.03
CA SER A 92 -10.00 -25.46 -0.36
C SER A 92 -10.42 -26.54 0.65
N VAL A 93 -11.54 -27.21 0.38
CA VAL A 93 -12.09 -28.32 1.21
C VAL A 93 -11.62 -29.71 0.85
N ASP A 94 -11.19 -29.91 -0.40
CA ASP A 94 -10.83 -31.24 -0.91
C ASP A 94 -9.33 -31.54 -0.72
N THR A 95 -8.81 -31.10 0.42
CA THR A 95 -7.41 -31.27 0.80
C THR A 95 -7.32 -31.99 2.14
N PRO A 96 -6.19 -32.68 2.44
CA PRO A 96 -6.01 -33.36 3.72
C PRO A 96 -6.20 -32.44 4.95
N VAL A 97 -6.03 -31.13 4.76
CA VAL A 97 -6.29 -30.08 5.75
C VAL A 97 -7.14 -28.98 5.12
N PRO A 98 -8.48 -29.05 5.25
CA PRO A 98 -9.37 -28.03 4.73
C PRO A 98 -8.95 -26.63 5.19
N THR A 99 -8.74 -25.72 4.25
CA THR A 99 -8.16 -24.40 4.49
C THR A 99 -8.93 -23.34 3.72
N VAL A 100 -9.24 -22.24 4.40
CA VAL A 100 -9.78 -21.03 3.78
C VAL A 100 -8.66 -20.00 3.68
N SER A 101 -8.53 -19.34 2.53
CA SER A 101 -7.56 -18.30 2.30
C SER A 101 -8.18 -17.08 1.61
N VAL A 102 -7.68 -15.91 1.98
CA VAL A 102 -8.03 -14.62 1.36
C VAL A 102 -6.75 -13.92 0.96
N SER A 103 -6.64 -13.52 -0.29
CA SER A 103 -5.51 -12.82 -0.88
C SER A 103 -5.97 -11.59 -1.64
N ILE A 104 -5.95 -10.44 -0.97
CA ILE A 104 -6.41 -9.16 -1.53
C ILE A 104 -5.24 -8.51 -2.27
N THR A 105 -5.42 -8.24 -3.55
CA THR A 105 -4.44 -7.53 -4.38
C THR A 105 -4.93 -6.13 -4.73
N TYR A 106 -4.14 -5.12 -4.39
CA TYR A 106 -4.45 -3.72 -4.67
C TYR A 106 -3.36 -3.05 -5.50
N SER A 107 -3.76 -2.36 -6.57
CA SER A 107 -2.85 -1.55 -7.39
C SER A 107 -2.65 -0.19 -6.71
N TYR A 108 -1.59 -0.08 -5.90
CA TYR A 108 -1.30 1.11 -5.12
C TYR A 108 -0.68 2.21 -6.02
N PRO A 109 -1.30 3.39 -6.11
CA PRO A 109 -0.77 4.48 -6.94
C PRO A 109 0.39 5.19 -6.25
N LEU A 110 1.55 5.20 -6.90
CA LEU A 110 2.72 5.97 -6.47
C LEU A 110 2.57 7.42 -6.91
N ILE A 111 2.55 8.36 -5.97
CA ILE A 111 2.49 9.79 -6.28
C ILE A 111 3.81 10.21 -6.94
N ILE A 112 4.94 9.75 -6.40
CA ILE A 112 6.27 10.10 -6.91
C ILE A 112 6.52 9.64 -8.37
N ALA A 113 5.92 8.52 -8.78
CA ALA A 113 6.05 7.99 -10.14
C ALA A 113 5.31 8.83 -11.19
N ARG A 114 4.37 9.70 -10.78
CA ARG A 114 3.71 10.66 -11.68
C ARG A 114 4.62 11.83 -12.07
N PHE A 115 5.62 12.12 -11.24
CA PHE A 115 6.58 13.21 -11.47
C PHE A 115 7.91 12.72 -12.04
N ASN A 116 8.22 11.42 -11.90
CA ASN A 116 9.46 10.83 -12.38
C ASN A 116 9.18 9.65 -13.35
N PRO A 117 9.30 9.86 -14.67
CA PRO A 117 9.06 8.82 -15.67
C PRO A 117 10.11 7.71 -15.68
N ALA A 118 11.21 7.84 -14.92
CA ALA A 118 12.24 6.80 -14.79
C ALA A 118 11.83 5.66 -13.84
N LEU A 119 10.70 5.77 -13.13
CA LEU A 119 10.21 4.72 -12.23
C LEU A 119 9.42 3.64 -13.01
N PRO A 120 9.34 2.39 -12.49
CA PRO A 120 8.78 1.22 -13.19
C PRO A 120 7.28 1.27 -13.55
N GLY A 121 6.64 2.43 -13.39
CA GLY A 121 5.22 2.65 -13.64
C GLY A 121 4.56 3.44 -12.52
N PRO A 122 3.35 3.98 -12.76
CA PRO A 122 2.64 4.81 -11.80
C PRO A 122 2.05 4.04 -10.62
N ASN A 123 1.98 2.70 -10.69
CA ASN A 123 1.33 1.86 -9.67
C ASN A 123 2.21 0.66 -9.31
N ILE A 124 2.13 0.20 -8.07
CA ILE A 124 2.76 -1.04 -7.60
C ILE A 124 1.72 -1.98 -6.99
N PRO A 125 1.78 -3.30 -7.25
CA PRO A 125 0.88 -4.23 -6.62
C PRO A 125 1.26 -4.38 -5.14
N LEU A 126 0.30 -4.17 -4.25
CA LEU A 126 0.38 -4.52 -2.84
C LEU A 126 -0.59 -5.65 -2.56
N ASN A 127 -0.14 -6.64 -1.79
CA ASN A 127 -0.94 -7.77 -1.41
C ASN A 127 -1.03 -7.91 0.12
N GLY A 128 -2.20 -8.35 0.58
CA GLY A 128 -2.44 -8.81 1.94
C GLY A 128 -3.11 -10.17 1.90
N THR A 129 -2.46 -11.17 2.50
CA THR A 129 -2.92 -12.55 2.45
C THR A 129 -3.02 -13.12 3.86
N ALA A 130 -4.05 -13.94 4.08
CA ALA A 130 -4.21 -14.74 5.29
C ALA A 130 -4.82 -16.10 4.92
N SER A 131 -4.55 -17.11 5.74
CA SER A 131 -5.20 -18.42 5.64
C SER A 131 -5.46 -18.98 7.04
N MET A 132 -6.53 -19.77 7.18
CA MET A 132 -6.87 -20.49 8.39
C MET A 132 -7.41 -21.86 8.04
N ARG A 133 -7.19 -22.81 8.95
CA ARG A 133 -7.84 -24.12 8.89
C ARG A 133 -9.35 -23.94 9.03
N ARG A 134 -10.11 -24.68 8.24
CA ARG A 134 -11.56 -24.67 8.29
C ARG A 134 -12.05 -25.45 9.52
N GLU A 135 -12.97 -24.85 10.27
CA GLU A 135 -13.51 -25.42 11.51
C GLU A 135 -14.88 -26.07 11.29
N ARG A 136 -15.63 -25.61 10.29
CA ARG A 136 -16.99 -26.09 9.98
C ARG A 136 -17.07 -26.63 8.56
N TYR A 137 -17.45 -27.91 8.40
CA TYR A 137 -17.64 -28.54 7.10
C TYR A 137 -19.05 -28.28 6.57
#